data_AF-A0A183NWH2-F1
#
_entry.id   AF-A0A183NWH2-F1
#
_cell.length_a   1.000
_cell.length_b   1.000
_cell.length_c   1.000
_cell.angle_alpha   90.00
_cell.angle_beta   90.00
_cell.angle_gamma   90.00
#
_symmetry.space_group_name_H-M   'P 1'
#
loop_
_entity.id
_entity.type
_entity.pdbx_description
1 polymer ?
#
loop_
_entity_poly.entity_id
_entity_poly.type
_entity_poly.pdbx_seq_one_letter_code
_entity_poly.pdbx_strand_id
1 'polypeptide(L)'
;MKDCVDAQLRDQQAGFRKDRSCTNQIATLRIIVEQSIERNSSLYIIFIDYEKAFDSVDRATLWKLPRHYGVPQKIVNIIRNSYDGLHCKIGHGGQLT
;
A
#
# COMPACT_ATOMS: atom_id res chain seq x y z
N MET A 1 14.77 2.94 7.21
CA MET A 1 13.80 3.01 6.10
C MET A 1 12.38 3.11 6.61
N LYS A 2 11.96 2.21 7.52
CA LYS A 2 10.61 2.26 8.09
C LYS A 2 10.31 3.62 8.73
N ASP A 3 11.12 4.08 9.67
CA ASP A 3 10.78 5.28 10.45
C ASP A 3 10.78 6.58 9.60
N CYS A 4 11.63 6.64 8.56
CA CYS A 4 11.67 7.80 7.67
C CYS A 4 10.50 7.84 6.67
N VAL A 5 10.03 6.67 6.20
CA VAL A 5 8.89 6.58 5.28
C VAL A 5 7.58 6.67 6.04
N ASP A 6 7.47 5.98 7.18
CA ASP A 6 6.23 5.90 7.97
C ASP A 6 5.81 7.28 8.52
N ALA A 7 6.76 8.14 8.86
CA ALA A 7 6.54 9.52 9.25
C ALA A 7 5.97 10.41 8.12
N GLN A 8 6.11 10.00 6.86
CA GLN A 8 5.60 10.72 5.68
C GLN A 8 4.25 10.17 5.21
N LEU A 9 3.82 9.01 5.70
CA LEU A 9 2.55 8.39 5.33
C LEU A 9 1.39 9.00 6.13
N ARG A 10 0.23 9.11 5.49
CA ARG A 10 -1.01 9.56 6.14
C ARG A 10 -1.43 8.60 7.24
N ASP A 11 -2.00 9.13 8.32
CA ASP A 11 -2.53 8.33 9.42
C ASP A 11 -3.70 7.44 9.03
N GLN A 12 -4.42 7.77 7.96
CA GLN A 12 -5.52 6.94 7.47
C GLN A 12 -5.02 5.68 6.76
N GLN A 13 -3.77 5.66 6.29
CA GLN A 13 -3.20 4.46 5.66
C GLN A 13 -2.93 3.40 6.72
N ALA A 14 -3.63 2.28 6.65
CA ALA A 14 -3.42 1.13 7.54
C ALA A 14 -2.67 -0.03 6.87
N GLY A 15 -2.84 -0.20 5.56
CA GLY A 15 -2.22 -1.29 4.80
C GLY A 15 -0.69 -1.26 4.90
N PHE A 16 -0.10 -2.43 5.15
CA PHE A 16 1.35 -2.65 5.25
C PHE A 16 2.07 -1.80 6.32
N ARG A 17 1.34 -1.26 7.31
CA ARG A 17 1.92 -0.52 8.44
C ARG A 17 1.86 -1.36 9.71
N LYS A 18 2.95 -1.33 10.48
CA LYS A 18 3.00 -2.02 11.77
C LYS A 18 1.97 -1.40 12.70
N ASP A 19 1.33 -2.25 13.52
CA ASP A 19 0.40 -1.83 14.58
C ASP A 19 -0.87 -1.13 14.04
N ARG A 20 -1.17 -1.25 12.73
CA ARG A 20 -2.42 -0.80 12.10
C ARG A 20 -3.13 -1.99 11.46
N SER A 21 -4.44 -2.09 11.68
CA SER A 21 -5.25 -3.22 11.22
C SER A 21 -6.46 -2.79 10.38
N CYS A 22 -6.91 -3.68 9.51
CA CYS A 22 -8.18 -3.51 8.78
C CYS A 22 -9.36 -3.37 9.75
N THR A 23 -9.33 -4.10 10.87
CA THR A 23 -10.36 -4.05 11.91
C THR A 23 -10.56 -2.63 12.45
N ASN A 24 -9.48 -1.87 12.68
CA ASN A 24 -9.59 -0.49 13.14
C ASN A 24 -10.24 0.43 12.09
N GLN A 25 -9.95 0.22 10.81
CA GLN A 25 -10.56 0.98 9.71
C GLN A 25 -12.06 0.67 9.58
N ILE A 26 -12.45 -0.60 9.69
CA ILE A 26 -13.86 -1.01 9.70
C ILE A 26 -14.60 -0.40 10.89
N ALA A 27 -14.00 -0.46 12.09
CA ALA A 27 -14.60 0.15 13.28
C ALA A 27 -14.77 1.67 13.13
N THR A 28 -13.77 2.35 12.57
CA THR A 28 -13.83 3.80 12.29
C THR A 28 -14.96 4.12 11.31
N LEU A 29 -15.08 3.37 10.21
CA LEU A 29 -16.15 3.56 9.24
C LEU A 29 -17.54 3.33 9.87
N ARG A 30 -17.67 2.31 10.72
CA ARG A 30 -18.92 2.01 11.45
C ARG A 30 -19.31 3.17 12.36
N ILE A 31 -18.36 3.75 13.09
CA ILE A 31 -18.60 4.92 13.95
C ILE A 31 -19.09 6.11 13.12
N ILE A 32 -18.47 6.38 11.97
CA ILE A 32 -18.88 7.48 11.08
C ILE A 32 -20.32 7.28 10.61
N VAL A 33 -20.69 6.06 10.20
CA VAL A 33 -22.06 5.70 9.80
C VAL A 33 -23.04 5.90 10.95
N GLU A 34 -22.73 5.39 12.14
CA GLU A 34 -23.58 5.52 13.33
C GLU A 34 -23.81 6.99 13.72
N GLN A 35 -22.75 7.80 13.69
CA GLN A 35 -22.84 9.24 13.99
C GLN A 35 -23.68 10.00 12.96
N SER A 36 -23.59 9.64 11.68
CA SER A 36 -24.42 10.27 10.65
C SER A 36 -25.90 9.96 10.81
N ILE A 37 -26.23 8.72 11.21
CA ILE A 37 -27.60 8.31 11.54
C ILE A 37 -28.10 9.08 12.77
N GLU A 38 -27.31 9.13 13.84
CA GLU A 38 -27.66 9.82 15.09
C GLU A 38 -27.97 11.31 14.87
N ARG A 39 -27.22 11.96 13.97
CA ARG A 39 -27.36 13.39 13.67
C ARG A 39 -28.32 13.71 12.54
N ASN A 40 -28.99 12.71 11.96
CA ASN A 40 -29.83 12.85 10.78
C ASN A 40 -29.14 13.60 9.62
N SER A 41 -27.85 13.31 9.42
CA SER A 41 -27.02 13.93 8.38
C SER A 41 -26.85 12.97 7.20
N SER A 42 -26.86 13.50 5.97
CA SER A 42 -26.55 12.71 4.77
C SER A 42 -25.09 12.26 4.76
N LEU A 43 -24.85 10.99 4.49
CA LEU A 43 -23.52 10.39 4.36
C LEU A 43 -23.42 9.64 3.03
N TYR A 44 -22.30 9.84 2.32
CA TYR A 44 -21.97 9.14 1.08
C TYR A 44 -20.60 8.46 1.24
N ILE A 45 -20.52 7.19 0.86
CA ILE A 45 -19.29 6.39 0.98
C ILE A 45 -18.95 5.85 -0.40
N ILE A 46 -17.68 6.01 -0.82
CA ILE A 46 -17.17 5.52 -2.10
C ILE A 46 -16.08 4.49 -1.80
N PHE A 47 -16.24 3.28 -2.35
CA PHE A 47 -15.22 2.25 -2.33
C PHE A 47 -14.50 2.24 -3.68
N ILE A 48 -13.18 2.42 -3.65
CA ILE A 48 -12.32 2.44 -4.83
C ILE A 48 -11.35 1.27 -4.71
N ASP A 49 -11.29 0.44 -5.73
CA ASP A 49 -10.33 -0.66 -5.85
C ASP A 49 -9.59 -0.56 -7.19
N TYR A 50 -8.31 -0.92 -7.19
CA TYR A 50 -7.46 -0.88 -8.38
C TYR A 50 -7.30 -2.28 -8.95
N GLU A 51 -7.71 -2.48 -10.20
CA GLU A 51 -7.44 -3.72 -10.91
C GLU A 51 -5.92 -3.92 -11.05
N LYS A 52 -5.43 -5.08 -10.57
CA LYS A 52 -4.01 -5.48 -10.64
C LYS A 52 -3.07 -4.38 -10.17
N ALA A 53 -3.33 -3.83 -8.98
CA ALA A 53 -2.63 -2.67 -8.43
C ALA A 53 -1.09 -2.72 -8.45
N PHE A 54 -0.48 -3.91 -8.42
CA PHE A 54 0.98 -4.04 -8.51
C PHE A 54 1.51 -4.13 -9.94
N ASP A 55 0.71 -4.65 -10.87
CA ASP A 55 1.09 -4.81 -12.27
C ASP A 55 0.88 -3.50 -13.06
N SER A 56 -0.10 -2.69 -12.65
CA SER A 56 -0.47 -1.43 -13.32
C SER A 56 0.40 -0.24 -12.95
N VAL A 57 1.32 -0.37 -11.99
CA VAL A 57 2.18 0.73 -11.54
C VAL A 57 3.29 1.03 -12.57
N ASP A 58 3.39 2.30 -12.97
CA ASP A 58 4.50 2.79 -13.79
C ASP A 58 5.83 2.64 -13.04
N ARG A 59 6.71 1.78 -13.56
CA ARG A 59 8.01 1.45 -12.95
C ARG A 59 8.95 2.65 -12.91
N ALA A 60 8.90 3.54 -13.91
CA ALA A 60 9.75 4.72 -13.94
C ALA A 60 9.41 5.69 -12.79
N THR A 61 8.12 5.85 -12.50
CA THR A 61 7.62 6.65 -11.37
C THR A 61 7.88 5.95 -10.04
N LEU A 62 7.69 4.63 -9.97
CA LEU A 62 7.94 3.85 -8.75
C LEU A 62 9.35 4.08 -8.21
N TRP A 63 10.38 4.16 -9.05
CA TRP A 63 11.76 4.39 -8.58
C TRP A 63 12.03 5.82 -8.10
N LYS A 64 11.18 6.78 -8.44
CA LYS A 64 11.28 8.17 -7.96
C LYS A 64 10.68 8.32 -6.57
N LEU A 65 9.62 7.56 -6.25
CA LEU A 65 8.85 7.71 -5.01
C LEU A 65 9.66 7.42 -3.72
N PRO A 66 10.40 6.32 -3.57
CA PRO A 66 11.21 6.09 -2.37
C PRO A 66 12.25 7.19 -2.14
N ARG A 67 12.81 7.76 -3.22
CA ARG A 67 13.77 8.87 -3.11
C ARG A 67 13.12 10.13 -2.59
N HIS A 68 11.88 10.40 -3.03
CA HIS A 68 11.09 11.51 -2.51
C HIS A 68 10.83 11.36 -1.00
N TYR A 69 10.60 10.13 -0.52
CA TYR A 69 10.44 9.83 0.90
C TYR A 69 11.77 9.63 1.66
N GLY A 70 12.90 10.06 1.09
CA GLY A 70 14.20 10.07 1.77
C GLY A 70 14.94 8.73 1.80
N VAL A 71 14.50 7.72 1.03
CA VAL A 71 15.23 6.46 0.91
C VAL A 71 16.52 6.68 0.09
N PRO A 72 17.70 6.32 0.63
CA PRO A 72 18.97 6.49 -0.08
C PRO A 72 19.00 5.81 -1.45
N GLN A 73 19.58 6.49 -2.45
CA GLN A 73 19.67 6.01 -3.84
C GLN A 73 20.27 4.60 -3.95
N LYS A 74 21.27 4.27 -3.12
CA LYS A 74 21.89 2.94 -3.09
C LYS A 74 20.88 1.84 -2.82
N ILE A 75 19.95 2.04 -1.89
CA ILE A 75 18.91 1.06 -1.57
C ILE A 75 17.87 0.98 -2.70
N VAL A 76 17.48 2.12 -3.27
CA VAL A 76 16.57 2.16 -4.43
C VAL A 76 17.15 1.40 -5.61
N ASN A 77 18.46 1.50 -5.86
CA ASN A 77 19.14 0.76 -6.92
C ASN A 77 19.14 -0.76 -6.65
N ILE A 78 19.37 -1.19 -5.40
CA ILE A 78 19.31 -2.61 -5.03
C ILE A 78 17.91 -3.18 -5.31
N ILE A 79 16.87 -2.46 -4.89
CA ILE A 79 15.48 -2.86 -5.15
C ILE A 79 15.20 -2.88 -6.65
N ARG A 80 15.58 -1.84 -7.40
CA ARG A 80 15.36 -1.82 -8.85
C ARG A 80 16.01 -3.02 -9.54
N ASN A 81 17.25 -3.32 -9.19
CA ASN A 81 17.99 -4.45 -9.76
C ASN A 81 17.36 -5.82 -9.42
N SER A 82 16.53 -5.93 -8.37
CA SER A 82 15.79 -7.16 -8.11
C SER A 82 14.56 -7.33 -9.02
N TYR A 83 14.12 -6.28 -9.71
CA TYR A 83 13.04 -6.36 -10.69
C TYR A 83 13.57 -6.52 -12.12
N ASP A 84 14.73 -5.94 -12.44
CA ASP A 84 15.31 -6.01 -13.77
C ASP A 84 16.00 -7.36 -14.00
N GLY A 85 15.57 -8.11 -15.03
CA GLY A 85 16.22 -9.37 -15.43
C GLY A 85 16.02 -10.55 -14.46
N LEU A 86 15.07 -10.46 -13.52
CA LEU A 86 14.75 -11.55 -12.62
C LEU A 86 13.98 -12.65 -13.35
N HIS A 87 14.55 -13.86 -13.38
CA HIS A 87 13.83 -15.08 -13.75
C HIS A 87 13.48 -15.87 -12.48
N CYS A 88 12.19 -15.97 -12.19
CA CYS A 88 11.67 -16.80 -11.12
C CYS A 88 10.99 -18.03 -11.73
N LYS A 89 11.18 -19.21 -11.11
CA LYS A 89 10.42 -20.42 -11.43
C LYS A 89 9.60 -20.83 -10.21
N ILE A 90 8.33 -21.15 -10.42
CA ILE A 90 7.38 -21.54 -9.36
C ILE A 90 7.15 -23.05 -9.46
N GLY A 91 7.36 -23.75 -8.34
CA GLY A 91 7.05 -25.17 -8.25
C GLY A 91 5.55 -25.42 -8.18
N HIS A 92 4.99 -26.15 -9.14
CA HIS A 92 3.61 -26.63 -9.11
C HIS A 92 3.58 -28.13 -9.42
N GLY A 93 3.13 -28.95 -8.46
CA GLY A 93 3.03 -30.41 -8.64
C GLY A 93 4.37 -31.13 -8.86
N GLY A 94 5.49 -30.59 -8.34
CA GLY A 94 6.82 -31.19 -8.49
C GLY A 94 7.57 -30.78 -9.77
N GLN A 95 6.94 -30.00 -10.66
CA GLN A 95 7.62 -29.34 -11.78
C GLN A 95 7.85 -27.86 -11.49
N LEU A 96 9.02 -27.37 -11.88
CA LEU A 96 9.34 -25.94 -11.84
C LEU A 96 8.85 -25.30 -13.15
N THR A 97 7.95 -24.32 -13.03
CA THR A 97 7.40 -23.54 -14.15
C THR A 97 8.02 -22.16 -14.17
#